data_AF-A0A937VQC1-F1
#
_entry.id   AF-A0A937VQC1-F1
#
_cell.length_a   1.000
_cell.length_b   1.000
_cell.length_c   1.000
_cell.angle_alpha   90.00
_cell.angle_beta   90.00
_cell.angle_gamma   90.00
#
_symmetry.space_group_name_H-M   'P 1'
#
loop_
_entity.id
_entity.type
_entity.pdbx_description
1 polymer ?
#
loop_
_entity_poly.entity_id
_entity_poly.type
_entity_poly.pdbx_seq_one_letter_code
_entity_poly.pdbx_strand_id
1 'polypeptide(L)'
;MSEKRFPSRTVAGVLVGLFFLVALCLRVIPPYGKVFVGDWIKFTGNDTYYFMRVVDNLVHNFPHLNSFDPYLLYPEGAATGVGFLFNYMLASVAWVLGLGSPSQHLVDVVGVYFPAVLGALVVVPVYFIGRG
;
A
#
# COMPACT_ATOMS: atom_id res chain seq x y z
N MET A 1 41.97 7.08 24.60
CA MET A 1 40.74 6.31 24.28
C MET A 1 39.89 7.21 23.40
N SER A 2 39.88 6.97 22.08
CA SER A 2 39.23 7.87 21.11
C SER A 2 37.72 7.61 21.13
N GLU A 3 36.94 8.53 21.68
CA GLU A 3 35.48 8.49 21.57
C GLU A 3 35.10 8.71 20.11
N LYS A 4 34.63 7.63 19.47
CA LYS A 4 34.02 7.69 18.14
C LYS A 4 32.68 8.43 18.28
N ARG A 5 32.72 9.76 18.19
CA ARG A 5 31.52 10.59 18.16
C ARG A 5 30.81 10.31 16.83
N PHE A 6 29.76 9.50 16.84
CA PHE A 6 28.96 9.24 15.65
C PHE A 6 28.51 10.58 15.04
N PRO A 7 28.58 10.75 13.71
CA PRO A 7 28.04 11.94 13.08
C PRO A 7 26.56 12.04 13.45
N SER A 8 26.11 13.18 13.96
CA SER A 8 24.70 13.41 14.37
C SER A 8 23.70 13.02 13.26
N ARG A 9 24.10 13.14 11.99
CA ARG A 9 23.34 12.70 10.81
C ARG A 9 23.14 11.18 10.74
N THR A 10 24.16 10.39 11.10
CA THR A 10 24.08 8.92 11.11
C THR A 10 23.14 8.45 12.21
N VAL A 11 23.21 9.06 13.39
CA VAL A 11 22.30 8.76 14.51
C VAL A 11 20.86 9.08 14.12
N ALA A 12 20.62 10.23 13.49
CA ALA A 12 19.29 10.59 13.02
C ALA A 12 18.75 9.61 11.96
N GLY A 13 19.58 9.19 11.01
CA GLY A 13 19.21 8.19 10.00
C GLY A 13 18.81 6.84 10.63
N VAL A 14 19.59 6.38 11.62
CA VAL A 14 19.27 5.15 12.37
C VAL A 14 17.95 5.28 13.13
N LEU A 15 17.71 6.43 13.77
CA LEU A 15 16.45 6.68 14.48
C LEU A 15 15.24 6.70 13.54
N VAL A 16 15.36 7.36 12.38
CA VAL A 16 14.29 7.37 11.37
C VAL A 16 14.00 5.96 10.87
N GLY A 17 15.03 5.16 10.58
CA GLY A 17 14.88 3.75 10.21
C GLY A 17 14.20 2.93 11.30
N LEU A 18 14.57 3.14 12.56
CA LEU A 18 13.94 2.50 13.71
C LEU A 18 12.46 2.87 13.81
N PHE A 19 12.11 4.17 13.73
CA PHE A 19 10.73 4.62 13.77
C PHE A 19 9.90 4.10 12.59
N PHE A 20 10.50 4.00 11.41
CA PHE A 20 9.87 3.37 10.24
C PHE A 20 9.52 1.91 10.52
N LEU A 21 10.47 1.12 11.05
CA LEU A 21 10.25 -0.28 11.40
C LEU A 21 9.18 -0.44 12.48
N VAL A 22 9.23 0.38 13.53
CA VAL A 22 8.20 0.39 14.59
C VAL A 22 6.83 0.73 14.00
N ALA A 23 6.74 1.76 13.16
CA ALA A 23 5.51 2.16 12.49
C ALA A 23 4.94 1.05 11.59
N LEU A 24 5.79 0.29 10.91
CA LEU A 24 5.40 -0.86 10.10
C LEU A 24 4.91 -2.02 10.98
N CYS A 25 5.65 -2.39 12.02
CA CYS A 25 5.28 -3.45 12.96
C CYS A 25 3.93 -3.16 13.63
N LEU A 26 3.69 -1.93 14.06
CA LEU A 26 2.40 -1.52 14.67
C LEU A 26 1.22 -1.61 13.70
N ARG A 27 1.45 -1.53 12.38
CA ARG A 27 0.40 -1.63 11.36
C ARG A 27 0.18 -3.06 10.88
N VAL A 28 1.21 -3.91 10.91
CA VAL A 28 1.13 -5.29 10.41
C VAL A 28 0.73 -6.28 11.49
N ILE A 29 1.33 -6.20 12.69
CA ILE A 29 1.19 -7.24 13.72
C ILE A 29 -0.24 -7.31 14.29
N PRO A 30 -0.88 -6.21 14.73
CA PRO A 30 -2.20 -6.30 15.35
C PRO A 30 -3.32 -6.86 14.44
N PRO A 31 -3.43 -6.45 13.15
CA PRO A 31 -4.49 -6.95 12.28
C PRO A 31 -4.16 -8.28 11.59
N TYR A 32 -2.93 -8.80 11.71
CA TYR A 32 -2.47 -9.98 10.96
C TYR A 32 -3.45 -11.16 11.03
N GLY A 33 -3.86 -11.55 12.24
CA GLY A 33 -4.79 -12.67 12.44
C GLY A 33 -6.25 -12.40 12.05
N LYS A 34 -6.60 -11.16 11.68
CA LYS A 34 -7.92 -10.79 11.14
C LYS A 34 -7.92 -10.71 9.62
N VAL A 35 -6.78 -10.38 9.03
CA VAL A 35 -6.62 -10.23 7.59
C VAL A 35 -6.26 -11.55 6.92
N PHE A 36 -5.34 -12.33 7.49
CA PHE A 36 -5.00 -13.65 6.99
C PHE A 36 -5.79 -14.70 7.76
N VAL A 37 -6.86 -15.22 7.15
CA VAL A 37 -7.78 -16.19 7.77
C VAL A 37 -7.81 -17.45 6.93
N GLY A 38 -7.08 -18.48 7.38
CA GLY A 38 -6.86 -19.70 6.60
C GLY A 38 -6.09 -19.39 5.33
N ASP A 39 -6.60 -19.84 4.18
CA ASP A 39 -6.02 -19.57 2.85
C ASP A 39 -6.55 -18.28 2.20
N TRP A 40 -7.40 -17.52 2.90
CA TRP A 40 -8.09 -16.36 2.36
C TRP A 40 -7.55 -15.06 2.94
N ILE A 41 -7.47 -14.04 2.08
CA ILE A 41 -7.17 -12.67 2.46
C ILE A 41 -8.49 -11.94 2.66
N LYS A 42 -8.78 -11.60 3.92
CA LYS A 42 -9.99 -10.90 4.32
C LYS A 42 -9.71 -9.42 4.47
N PHE A 43 -10.24 -8.62 3.55
CA PHE A 43 -10.23 -7.16 3.69
C PHE A 43 -11.24 -6.70 4.74
N THR A 44 -10.85 -5.71 5.54
CA THR A 44 -11.58 -5.28 6.74
C THR A 44 -12.77 -4.34 6.43
N GLY A 45 -12.85 -3.76 5.22
CA GLY A 45 -13.88 -2.78 4.85
C GLY A 45 -14.47 -3.00 3.46
N ASN A 46 -15.72 -2.55 3.25
CA ASN A 46 -16.44 -2.66 1.98
C ASN A 46 -15.70 -1.93 0.84
N ASP A 47 -15.25 -0.70 1.10
CA ASP A 47 -14.54 0.12 0.13
C ASP A 47 -13.26 -0.57 -0.36
N THR A 48 -12.59 -1.33 0.51
CA THR A 48 -11.36 -2.05 0.16
C THR A 48 -11.62 -3.09 -0.93
N TYR A 49 -12.72 -3.84 -0.86
CA TYR A 49 -13.09 -4.77 -1.93
C TYR A 49 -13.37 -4.04 -3.25
N TYR A 50 -14.00 -2.87 -3.20
CA TYR A 50 -14.20 -2.04 -4.38
C TYR A 50 -12.86 -1.60 -5.00
N PHE A 51 -11.93 -1.09 -4.17
CA PHE A 51 -10.59 -0.70 -4.62
C PHE A 51 -9.83 -1.87 -5.25
N MET A 52 -9.85 -3.05 -4.62
CA MET A 52 -9.20 -4.24 -5.15
C MET A 52 -9.76 -4.64 -6.52
N ARG A 53 -11.09 -4.60 -6.71
CA ARG A 53 -11.71 -4.88 -8.01
C ARG A 53 -11.27 -3.89 -9.10
N VAL A 54 -11.16 -2.60 -8.75
CA VAL A 54 -10.67 -1.57 -9.68
C VAL A 54 -9.21 -1.82 -10.03
N VAL A 55 -8.39 -2.20 -9.06
CA VAL A 55 -6.97 -2.53 -9.23
C VAL A 55 -6.81 -3.78 -10.09
N ASP A 56 -7.60 -4.83 -9.85
CA ASP A 56 -7.59 -6.06 -10.66
C ASP A 56 -7.88 -5.74 -12.13
N ASN A 57 -8.90 -4.93 -12.39
CA ASN A 57 -9.19 -4.50 -13.75
C ASN A 57 -8.04 -3.71 -14.37
N LEU A 58 -7.46 -2.77 -13.62
CA LEU A 58 -6.33 -1.95 -14.08
C LEU A 58 -5.07 -2.80 -14.36
N VAL A 59 -4.80 -3.79 -13.54
CA VAL A 59 -3.63 -4.68 -13.69
C VAL A 59 -3.74 -5.51 -14.98
N HIS A 60 -4.94 -5.99 -15.32
CA HIS A 60 -5.16 -6.73 -16.56
C HIS A 60 -5.14 -5.86 -17.81
N ASN A 61 -5.52 -4.58 -17.69
CA ASN A 61 -5.58 -3.64 -18.81
C ASN A 61 -4.51 -2.54 -18.72
N PHE A 62 -3.43 -2.80 -17.99
CA PHE A 62 -2.43 -1.78 -17.66
C PHE A 62 -1.84 -1.16 -18.93
N PRO A 63 -1.75 0.19 -19.04
CA PRO A 63 -1.99 1.22 -18.03
C PRO A 63 -3.37 1.90 -18.11
N HIS A 64 -4.38 1.29 -18.73
CA HIS A 64 -5.68 1.92 -18.97
C HIS A 64 -6.67 1.61 -17.83
N LEU A 65 -7.06 2.64 -17.08
CA LEU A 65 -8.13 2.55 -16.09
C LEU A 65 -9.49 2.80 -16.74
N ASN A 66 -10.48 1.97 -16.40
CA ASN A 66 -11.86 2.16 -16.85
C ASN A 66 -12.42 3.48 -16.31
N SER A 67 -12.95 4.32 -17.20
CA SER A 67 -13.64 5.57 -16.84
C SER A 67 -15.05 5.35 -16.29
N PHE A 68 -15.66 4.21 -16.61
CA PHE A 68 -17.03 3.87 -16.24
C PHE A 68 -17.12 2.44 -15.71
N ASP A 69 -17.94 2.26 -14.69
CA ASP A 69 -18.16 0.99 -14.02
C ASP A 69 -19.65 0.61 -14.06
N PRO A 70 -20.03 -0.38 -14.90
CA PRO A 70 -21.41 -0.82 -15.01
C PRO A 70 -21.88 -1.63 -13.78
N TYR A 71 -20.96 -2.12 -12.94
CA TYR A 71 -21.30 -2.90 -11.76
C TYR A 71 -21.64 -2.03 -10.55
N LEU A 72 -21.37 -0.72 -10.63
CA LEU A 72 -21.70 0.23 -9.59
C LEU A 72 -23.10 0.80 -9.87
N LEU A 73 -24.01 0.82 -8.88
CA LEU A 73 -25.35 1.42 -9.02
C LEU A 73 -26.17 0.89 -10.22
N TYR A 74 -26.35 -0.43 -10.28
CA TYR A 74 -27.19 -1.07 -11.31
C TYR A 74 -28.63 -0.51 -11.26
N PRO A 75 -29.27 -0.21 -12.42
CA PRO A 75 -28.85 -0.47 -13.80
C PRO A 75 -28.06 0.66 -14.47
N GLU A 76 -27.93 1.81 -13.82
CA GLU A 76 -27.41 3.04 -14.46
C GLU A 76 -25.89 3.05 -14.59
N GLY A 77 -25.17 2.33 -13.73
CA GLY A 77 -23.71 2.40 -13.68
C GLY A 77 -23.22 3.66 -12.96
N ALA A 78 -21.91 3.78 -12.77
CA ALA A 78 -21.31 5.04 -12.33
C ALA A 78 -19.90 5.23 -12.87
N ALA A 79 -19.46 6.50 -12.95
CA ALA A 79 -18.08 6.81 -13.29
C ALA A 79 -17.12 6.29 -12.20
N THR A 80 -15.98 5.74 -12.61
CA THR A 80 -14.94 5.26 -11.70
C THR A 80 -14.24 6.46 -11.06
N GLY A 81 -14.86 7.05 -10.03
CA GLY A 81 -14.45 8.34 -9.46
C GLY A 81 -13.36 8.28 -8.38
N VAL A 82 -12.91 7.10 -7.97
CA VAL A 82 -12.14 6.93 -6.73
C VAL A 82 -10.68 6.55 -6.99
N GLY A 83 -9.75 7.40 -6.53
CA GLY A 83 -8.38 7.04 -6.19
C GLY A 83 -7.42 6.73 -7.33
N PHE A 84 -7.43 7.50 -8.44
CA PHE A 84 -6.52 7.32 -9.58
C PHE A 84 -5.08 7.04 -9.14
N LEU A 85 -4.47 7.93 -8.35
CA LEU A 85 -3.09 7.77 -7.93
C LEU A 85 -2.87 6.50 -7.09
N PHE A 86 -3.75 6.23 -6.12
CA PHE A 86 -3.62 5.06 -5.26
C PHE A 86 -3.71 3.76 -6.07
N ASN A 87 -4.69 3.67 -6.98
CA ASN A 87 -4.88 2.52 -7.87
C ASN A 87 -3.69 2.33 -8.80
N TYR A 88 -3.17 3.41 -9.42
CA TYR A 88 -1.99 3.32 -10.28
C TYR A 88 -0.72 2.93 -9.50
N MET A 89 -0.49 3.47 -8.31
CA MET A 89 0.65 3.07 -7.49
C MET A 89 0.55 1.60 -7.05
N LEU A 90 -0.61 1.16 -6.59
CA LEU A 90 -0.83 -0.21 -6.17
C LEU A 90 -0.70 -1.19 -7.36
N ALA A 91 -1.38 -0.90 -8.47
CA ALA A 91 -1.33 -1.72 -9.67
C ALA A 91 0.08 -1.77 -10.27
N SER A 92 0.81 -0.66 -10.30
CA SER A 92 2.19 -0.66 -10.80
C SER A 92 3.13 -1.49 -9.93
N VAL A 93 3.02 -1.41 -8.59
CA VAL A 93 3.78 -2.27 -7.69
C VAL A 93 3.45 -3.74 -7.93
N ALA A 94 2.15 -4.09 -8.02
CA ALA A 94 1.74 -5.46 -8.30
C ALA A 94 2.22 -5.94 -9.68
N TRP A 95 2.11 -5.10 -10.72
CA TRP A 95 2.53 -5.42 -12.08
C TRP A 95 4.05 -5.64 -12.18
N VAL A 96 4.85 -4.82 -11.51
CA VAL A 96 6.31 -4.98 -11.43
C VAL A 96 6.67 -6.27 -10.67
N LEU A 97 6.05 -6.53 -9.52
CA LEU A 97 6.30 -7.76 -8.75
C LEU A 97 5.85 -9.02 -9.48
N GLY A 98 4.78 -8.92 -10.28
CA GLY A 98 4.27 -9.99 -11.13
C GLY A 98 4.94 -10.11 -12.49
N LEU A 99 6.00 -9.32 -12.75
CA LEU A 99 6.73 -9.30 -14.02
C LEU A 99 5.82 -9.12 -15.26
N GLY A 100 4.76 -8.33 -15.11
CA GLY A 100 3.78 -8.06 -16.16
C GLY A 100 2.55 -8.97 -16.18
N SER A 101 2.53 -10.05 -15.41
CA SER A 101 1.38 -10.94 -15.25
C SER A 101 1.18 -11.35 -13.79
N PRO A 102 0.85 -10.41 -12.89
CA PRO A 102 0.60 -10.71 -11.49
C PRO A 102 -0.60 -11.65 -11.32
N SER A 103 -0.48 -12.60 -10.39
CA SER A 103 -1.60 -13.45 -9.98
C SER A 103 -2.55 -12.70 -9.05
N GLN A 104 -3.81 -13.12 -8.98
CA GLN A 104 -4.80 -12.54 -8.06
C GLN A 104 -4.28 -12.52 -6.62
N HIS A 105 -3.70 -13.64 -6.17
CA HIS A 105 -3.15 -13.75 -4.83
C HIS A 105 -2.03 -12.73 -4.58
N LEU A 106 -1.17 -12.49 -5.58
CA LEU A 106 -0.12 -11.47 -5.46
C LEU A 106 -0.73 -10.07 -5.32
N VAL A 107 -1.75 -9.74 -6.13
CA VAL A 107 -2.43 -8.44 -6.06
C VAL A 107 -3.07 -8.25 -4.69
N ASP A 108 -3.74 -9.27 -4.15
CA ASP A 108 -4.36 -9.24 -2.82
C ASP A 108 -3.34 -9.02 -1.70
N VAL A 109 -2.22 -9.75 -1.73
CA VAL A 109 -1.13 -9.61 -0.76
C VAL A 109 -0.56 -8.19 -0.82
N VAL A 110 -0.27 -7.68 -2.02
CA VAL A 110 0.23 -6.31 -2.18
C VAL A 110 -0.81 -5.32 -1.66
N GLY A 111 -2.09 -5.50 -1.99
CA GLY A 111 -3.20 -4.65 -1.52
C GLY A 111 -3.30 -4.54 0.00
N VAL A 112 -3.03 -5.63 0.73
CA VAL A 112 -3.01 -5.62 2.20
C VAL A 112 -1.80 -4.87 2.76
N TYR A 113 -0.61 -5.11 2.23
CA TYR A 113 0.62 -4.52 2.76
C TYR A 113 0.83 -3.06 2.33
N PHE A 114 0.29 -2.67 1.18
CA PHE A 114 0.46 -1.35 0.61
C PHE A 114 0.09 -0.19 1.55
N PRO A 115 -1.11 -0.14 2.18
CA PRO A 115 -1.44 0.92 3.13
C PRO A 115 -0.53 0.92 4.37
N ALA A 116 -0.06 -0.25 4.83
CA ALA A 116 0.86 -0.35 5.96
C ALA A 116 2.23 0.25 5.63
N VAL A 117 2.75 -0.04 4.43
CA VAL A 117 4.03 0.50 3.93
C VAL A 117 3.92 2.00 3.69
N LEU A 118 2.87 2.48 3.02
CA LEU A 118 2.66 3.92 2.83
C LEU A 118 2.57 4.66 4.16
N GLY A 119 1.85 4.10 5.15
CA GLY A 119 1.75 4.68 6.48
C GLY A 119 3.08 4.73 7.24
N ALA A 120 3.97 3.75 7.03
CA ALA A 120 5.33 3.78 7.59
C ALA A 120 6.22 4.80 6.86
N LEU A 121 6.09 4.93 5.55
CA LEU A 121 6.86 5.88 4.74
C LEU A 121 6.63 7.34 5.14
N VAL A 122 5.48 7.68 5.76
CA VAL A 122 5.19 9.03 6.30
C VAL A 122 6.23 9.49 7.33
N VAL A 123 6.93 8.58 8.02
CA VAL A 123 8.00 8.94 8.98
C VAL A 123 9.09 9.78 8.30
N VAL A 124 9.39 9.52 7.02
CA VAL A 124 10.44 10.21 6.27
C VAL A 124 10.10 11.68 6.01
N PRO A 125 9.00 12.06 5.33
CA PRO A 125 8.67 13.47 5.12
C PRO A 125 8.42 14.22 6.43
N VAL A 126 7.83 13.58 7.45
CA VAL A 126 7.63 14.20 8.77
C VAL A 126 8.97 14.58 9.42
N TYR A 127 9.98 13.71 9.32
CA TYR A 127 11.33 14.02 9.80
C TYR A 127 11.94 15.22 9.06
N PHE A 128 11.80 15.29 7.73
CA PHE A 128 12.33 16.41 6.96
C PHE A 128 11.63 17.74 7.27
N ILE A 129 10.31 17.72 7.48
CA ILE A 129 9.53 18.92 7.87
C ILE A 129 9.93 19.37 9.28
N GLY A 130 9.99 18.45 10.25
CA GLY A 130 10.31 18.78 11.64
C GLY A 130 11.78 19.11 11.91
N ARG A 131 12.67 18.84 10.95
CA ARG A 131 14.08 19.24 10.98
C ARG A 131 14.30 20.68 10.50
N GLY A 132 13.28 21.27 9.85
CA GLY A 132 13.30 22.66 9.36
C GLY A 132 13.39 23.70 10.45
#